data_AF-A0A7K2XSQ5-F1
#
_entry.id   AF-A0A7K2XSQ5-F1
#
_cell.length_a   1.000
_cell.length_b   1.000
_cell.length_c   1.000
_cell.angle_alpha   90.00
_cell.angle_beta   90.00
_cell.angle_gamma   90.00
#
_symmetry.space_group_name_H-M   'P 1'
#
loop_
_entity.id
_entity.type
_entity.pdbx_description
1 polymer ?
#
loop_
_entity_poly.entity_id
_entity_poly.type
_entity_poly.pdbx_seq_one_letter_code
_entity_poly.pdbx_strand_id
1 'polypeptide(L)'
;MSPIAAGGPALFLGDDTPCVALVRPELDVNDPGLRLAAEQAGVTPEEFAGESGVWQVMADRTDGEGRTFELPELTDDEAAVFADELLYALAGAGDAELELADGIIVLSVTRAGDDRVSLSARVVPPAGSEEPGSQTGPLDVELGTLAVAEVREHVVEFHRSVA
;
A
#
# COMPACT_ATOMS: atom_id res chain seq x y z
N MET A 1 -16.59 11.72 -9.65
CA MET A 1 -16.95 10.35 -9.27
C MET A 1 -16.57 10.21 -7.81
N SER A 2 -17.47 9.80 -6.93
CA SER A 2 -17.07 9.42 -5.58
C SER A 2 -16.38 8.07 -5.69
N PRO A 3 -15.14 7.91 -5.20
CA PRO A 3 -14.53 6.59 -5.15
C PRO A 3 -15.43 5.68 -4.33
N ILE A 4 -15.60 4.44 -4.77
CA ILE A 4 -16.15 3.39 -3.91
C ILE A 4 -15.21 3.36 -2.71
N ALA A 5 -15.73 3.59 -1.52
CA ALA A 5 -14.96 3.38 -0.31
C ALA A 5 -14.75 1.87 -0.21
N ALA A 6 -13.64 1.39 -0.79
CA ALA A 6 -13.15 0.06 -0.51
C ALA A 6 -12.91 0.04 1.00
N GLY A 7 -13.80 -0.60 1.75
CA GLY A 7 -13.59 -0.82 3.17
C GLY A 7 -12.34 -1.66 3.38
N GLY A 8 -11.87 -1.73 4.62
CA GLY A 8 -10.79 -2.62 5.03
C GLY A 8 -9.48 -1.92 5.39
N PRO A 9 -8.48 -2.71 5.80
CA PRO A 9 -7.17 -2.21 6.18
C PRO A 9 -6.46 -1.49 5.03
N ALA A 10 -5.90 -0.31 5.33
CA ALA A 10 -5.15 0.45 4.37
C ALA A 10 -4.01 1.25 5.05
N LEU A 11 -2.80 1.10 4.53
CA LEU A 11 -1.63 1.90 4.87
C LEU A 11 -1.26 2.74 3.65
N PHE A 12 -1.32 4.07 3.78
CA PHE A 12 -0.89 5.00 2.74
C PHE A 12 0.36 5.76 3.20
N LEU A 13 1.43 5.66 2.42
CA LEU A 13 2.66 6.41 2.60
C LEU A 13 2.81 7.40 1.43
N GLY A 14 2.82 8.70 1.74
CA GLY A 14 2.87 9.79 0.76
C GLY A 14 1.54 10.56 0.61
N ASP A 15 1.60 11.71 -0.05
CA ASP A 15 0.47 12.62 -0.30
C ASP A 15 0.03 12.53 -1.78
N ASP A 16 -0.76 11.52 -2.12
CA ASP A 16 -1.28 11.17 -3.47
C ASP A 16 -0.25 10.62 -4.48
N THR A 17 0.73 11.42 -4.90
CA THR A 17 1.76 10.97 -5.85
C THR A 17 3.03 11.80 -5.65
N PRO A 18 4.16 11.18 -5.29
CA PRO A 18 4.40 9.75 -5.20
C PRO A 18 3.76 9.10 -3.97
N CYS A 19 3.33 7.85 -4.10
CA CYS A 19 2.76 7.09 -2.98
C CYS A 19 3.14 5.62 -3.02
N VAL A 20 3.15 4.99 -1.85
CA VAL A 20 3.05 3.53 -1.71
C VAL A 20 1.88 3.24 -0.78
N ALA A 21 0.95 2.42 -1.26
CA ALA A 21 -0.21 1.99 -0.52
C ALA A 21 -0.25 0.47 -0.42
N LEU A 22 -0.53 -0.02 0.78
CA LEU A 22 -0.83 -1.42 1.06
C LEU A 22 -2.28 -1.48 1.52
N VAL A 23 -3.14 -2.16 0.76
CA VAL A 23 -4.59 -2.19 1.02
C VAL A 23 -5.09 -3.62 0.97
N ARG A 24 -6.05 -3.96 1.84
CA ARG A 24 -6.81 -5.21 1.74
C ARG A 24 -8.27 -4.85 1.51
N PRO A 25 -8.72 -4.77 0.24
CA PRO A 25 -10.08 -4.38 -0.06
C PRO A 25 -11.11 -5.35 0.52
N GLU A 26 -12.02 -4.82 1.32
CA GLU A 26 -13.24 -5.46 1.79
C GLU A 26 -14.41 -4.87 1.01
N LEU A 27 -14.48 -5.24 -0.27
CA LEU A 27 -15.55 -4.79 -1.14
C LEU A 27 -16.83 -5.59 -0.87
N ASP A 28 -17.90 -4.91 -0.44
CA ASP A 28 -19.22 -5.51 -0.37
C ASP A 28 -19.80 -5.62 -1.79
N VAL A 29 -19.96 -6.85 -2.29
CA VAL A 29 -20.57 -7.13 -3.60
C VAL A 29 -22.04 -6.65 -3.69
N ASN A 30 -22.67 -6.35 -2.56
CA ASN A 30 -24.01 -5.77 -2.50
C ASN A 30 -23.98 -4.23 -2.49
N ASP A 31 -22.80 -3.60 -2.43
CA ASP A 31 -22.68 -2.15 -2.51
C ASP A 31 -23.27 -1.63 -3.82
N PRO A 32 -24.22 -0.68 -3.78
CA PRO A 32 -24.84 -0.14 -4.99
C PRO A 32 -23.84 0.50 -5.96
N GLY A 33 -22.77 1.12 -5.44
CA GLY A 33 -21.73 1.75 -6.23
C GLY A 33 -20.88 0.72 -6.98
N LEU A 34 -20.46 -0.34 -6.29
CA LEU A 34 -19.74 -1.46 -6.90
C LEU A 34 -20.57 -2.16 -7.96
N ARG A 35 -21.83 -2.48 -7.68
CA ARG A 35 -22.72 -3.13 -8.65
C ARG A 35 -22.90 -2.27 -9.91
N LEU A 36 -23.02 -0.96 -9.74
CA LEU A 36 -23.14 -0.01 -10.85
C LEU A 36 -21.82 0.09 -11.65
N ALA A 37 -20.67 -0.01 -11.00
CA ALA A 37 -19.37 -0.02 -11.66
C ALA A 37 -19.13 -1.35 -12.42
N ALA A 38 -19.48 -2.49 -11.81
CA ALA A 38 -19.43 -3.80 -12.44
C ALA A 38 -20.32 -3.88 -13.69
N GLU A 39 -21.55 -3.36 -13.61
CA GLU A 39 -22.46 -3.26 -14.75
C GLU A 39 -21.86 -2.42 -15.89
N GLN A 40 -21.24 -1.28 -15.56
CA GLN A 40 -20.57 -0.43 -16.56
C GLN A 40 -19.35 -1.09 -17.19
N ALA A 41 -18.61 -1.89 -16.42
CA ALA A 41 -17.47 -2.67 -16.89
C ALA A 41 -17.88 -3.96 -17.64
N GLY A 42 -19.16 -4.34 -17.60
CA GLY A 42 -19.68 -5.54 -18.26
C GLY A 42 -19.28 -6.86 -17.58
N VAL A 43 -18.98 -6.82 -16.28
CA VAL A 43 -18.58 -7.98 -15.47
C VAL A 43 -19.55 -8.18 -14.29
N THR A 44 -19.51 -9.34 -13.64
CA THR A 44 -20.29 -9.53 -12.40
C THR A 44 -19.70 -8.70 -11.25
N PRO A 45 -20.50 -8.31 -10.24
CA PRO A 45 -19.99 -7.67 -9.03
C PRO A 45 -18.87 -8.46 -8.35
N GLU A 46 -18.96 -9.79 -8.36
CA GLU A 46 -17.93 -10.69 -7.82
C GLU A 46 -16.63 -10.63 -8.64
N GLU A 47 -16.72 -10.65 -9.97
CA GLU A 47 -15.55 -10.47 -10.84
C GLU A 47 -14.94 -9.07 -10.75
N PHE A 48 -15.78 -8.04 -10.54
CA PHE A 48 -15.33 -6.66 -10.37
C PHE A 48 -14.66 -6.43 -9.01
N ALA A 49 -15.18 -7.07 -7.96
CA ALA A 49 -14.61 -6.99 -6.61
C ALA A 49 -13.26 -7.72 -6.50
N GLY A 50 -13.01 -8.68 -7.38
CA GLY A 50 -11.83 -9.55 -7.29
C GLY A 50 -11.90 -10.50 -6.09
N GLU A 51 -10.80 -11.20 -5.79
CA GLU A 51 -10.70 -12.00 -4.58
C GLU A 51 -10.68 -11.08 -3.34
N SER A 52 -11.81 -11.04 -2.63
CA SER A 52 -11.92 -10.29 -1.38
C SER A 52 -10.97 -10.88 -0.33
N GLY A 53 -10.32 -10.02 0.45
CA GLY A 53 -9.39 -10.43 1.49
C GLY A 53 -7.96 -10.69 1.03
N VAL A 54 -7.64 -10.44 -0.24
CA VAL A 54 -6.26 -10.45 -0.76
C VAL A 54 -5.63 -9.06 -0.59
N TRP A 55 -4.41 -9.02 -0.09
CA TRP A 55 -3.64 -7.78 0.00
C TRP A 55 -3.22 -7.29 -1.39
N GLN A 56 -3.20 -5.99 -1.57
CA GLN A 56 -2.82 -5.34 -2.81
C GLN A 56 -1.81 -4.23 -2.50
N VAL A 57 -0.83 -4.09 -3.39
CA VAL A 57 0.14 -3.01 -3.35
C VAL A 57 -0.14 -2.07 -4.50
N MET A 58 -0.12 -0.78 -4.23
CA MET A 58 -0.10 0.28 -5.25
C MET A 58 1.11 1.17 -4.98
N ALA A 59 1.89 1.44 -6.01
CA ALA A 59 3.08 2.27 -5.92
C ALA A 59 3.15 3.19 -7.13
N ASP A 60 3.09 4.50 -6.90
CA ASP A 60 3.05 5.51 -7.94
C ASP A 60 4.20 6.50 -7.80
N ARG A 61 4.86 6.79 -8.92
CA ARG A 61 5.93 7.79 -9.02
C ARG A 61 5.39 9.08 -9.64
N THR A 62 6.08 10.17 -9.35
CA THR A 62 5.72 11.52 -9.85
C THR A 62 5.84 11.67 -11.36
N ASP A 63 6.55 10.77 -12.06
CA ASP A 63 6.66 10.75 -13.52
C ASP A 63 5.51 9.99 -14.21
N GLY A 64 4.52 9.53 -13.43
CA GLY A 64 3.35 8.80 -13.91
C GLY A 64 3.59 7.30 -14.08
N GLU A 65 4.76 6.77 -13.69
CA GLU A 65 4.99 5.34 -13.64
C GLU A 65 4.39 4.75 -12.35
N GLY A 66 3.48 3.80 -12.50
CA GLY A 66 2.82 3.10 -11.40
C GLY A 66 2.96 1.59 -11.47
N ARG A 67 2.75 0.92 -10.35
CA ARG A 67 2.63 -0.53 -10.23
C ARG A 67 1.48 -0.86 -9.28
N THR A 68 0.64 -1.80 -9.70
CA THR A 68 -0.39 -2.40 -8.85
C THR A 68 -0.35 -3.91 -9.04
N PHE A 69 -0.35 -4.66 -7.94
CA PHE A 69 -0.39 -6.13 -7.96
C PHE A 69 -0.89 -6.68 -6.63
N GLU A 70 -1.31 -7.94 -6.66
CA GLU A 70 -1.83 -8.68 -5.51
C GLU A 70 -0.71 -9.41 -4.75
N LEU A 71 -0.89 -9.55 -3.44
CA LEU A 71 -0.04 -10.29 -2.52
C LEU A 71 -0.87 -11.38 -1.83
N PRO A 72 -1.19 -12.49 -2.52
CA PRO A 72 -2.03 -13.55 -1.98
C PRO A 72 -1.41 -14.29 -0.78
N GLU A 73 -0.08 -14.21 -0.63
CA GLU A 73 0.65 -14.86 0.47
C GLU A 73 0.81 -13.98 1.70
N LEU A 74 0.54 -12.67 1.59
CA LEU A 74 0.68 -11.75 2.73
C LEU A 74 -0.44 -11.96 3.74
N THR A 75 -0.08 -12.15 5.01
CA THR A 75 -1.02 -12.30 6.12
C THR A 75 -1.24 -11.00 6.90
N ASP A 76 -2.35 -10.92 7.63
CA ASP A 76 -2.62 -9.80 8.55
C ASP A 76 -1.57 -9.71 9.66
N ASP A 77 -1.08 -10.85 10.16
CA ASP A 77 -0.02 -10.91 11.16
C ASP A 77 1.29 -10.30 10.63
N GLU A 78 1.69 -10.61 9.40
CA GLU A 78 2.87 -9.99 8.76
C GLU A 78 2.68 -8.49 8.54
N ALA A 79 1.50 -8.07 8.10
CA ALA A 79 1.17 -6.66 7.94
C ALA A 79 1.21 -5.91 9.29
N ALA A 80 0.73 -6.53 10.37
CA ALA A 80 0.79 -5.99 11.73
C ALA A 80 2.23 -5.88 12.23
N VAL A 81 3.07 -6.90 12.01
CA VAL A 81 4.50 -6.86 12.36
C VAL A 81 5.21 -5.73 11.63
N PHE A 82 4.99 -5.58 10.32
CA PHE A 82 5.59 -4.48 9.57
C PHE A 82 5.18 -3.09 10.10
N ALA A 83 3.91 -2.93 10.49
CA ALA A 83 3.44 -1.70 11.11
C ALA A 83 4.09 -1.44 12.47
N ASP A 84 4.27 -2.47 13.31
CA ASP A 84 5.01 -2.36 14.58
C ASP A 84 6.48 -1.96 14.36
N GLU A 85 7.15 -2.56 13.39
CA GLU A 85 8.53 -2.21 13.03
C GLU A 85 8.65 -0.78 12.50
N LEU A 86 7.69 -0.33 11.70
CA LEU A 86 7.62 1.05 11.22
C LEU A 86 7.39 2.04 12.38
N LEU A 87 6.50 1.73 13.32
CA LEU A 87 6.31 2.54 14.53
C LEU A 87 7.59 2.62 15.37
N TYR A 88 8.32 1.51 15.47
CA TYR A 88 9.61 1.46 16.16
C TYR A 88 10.66 2.32 15.45
N ALA A 89 10.76 2.22 14.12
CA ALA A 89 11.67 3.03 13.31
C ALA A 89 11.37 4.53 13.44
N LEU A 90 10.09 4.93 13.39
CA LEU A 90 9.65 6.32 13.55
C LEU A 90 9.93 6.90 14.95
N ALA A 91 9.98 6.05 15.98
CA ALA A 91 10.33 6.45 17.34
C ALA A 91 11.84 6.44 17.61
N GLY A 92 12.62 5.79 16.75
CA GLY A 92 14.06 5.67 16.84
C GLY A 92 14.82 6.96 16.53
N ALA A 93 16.13 6.93 16.79
CA ALA A 93 17.04 8.05 16.49
C ALA A 93 17.94 7.80 15.26
N GLY A 94 17.76 6.68 14.57
CA GLY A 94 18.62 6.26 13.44
C GLY A 94 17.81 5.85 12.22
N ASP A 95 18.52 5.64 11.13
CA ASP A 95 17.94 5.17 9.88
C ASP A 95 17.56 3.68 9.98
N ALA A 96 16.52 3.29 9.25
CA ALA A 96 16.03 1.92 9.23
C ALA A 96 15.67 1.50 7.79
N GLU A 97 15.75 0.19 7.56
CA GLU A 97 15.26 -0.47 6.36
C GLU A 97 14.30 -1.56 6.83
N LEU A 98 13.10 -1.58 6.26
CA LEU A 98 12.00 -2.46 6.64
C LEU A 98 11.56 -3.24 5.40
N GLU A 99 11.37 -4.54 5.55
CA GLU A 99 10.96 -5.41 4.45
C GLU A 99 9.58 -5.99 4.72
N LEU A 100 8.78 -6.15 3.67
CA LEU A 100 7.46 -6.79 3.72
C LEU A 100 7.32 -7.78 2.56
N ALA A 101 6.65 -8.90 2.82
CA ALA A 101 6.36 -9.97 1.86
C ALA A 101 7.63 -10.43 1.13
N ASP A 102 8.60 -10.96 1.88
CA ASP A 102 9.88 -11.48 1.37
C ASP A 102 10.66 -10.47 0.48
N GLY A 103 10.61 -9.18 0.84
CA GLY A 103 11.35 -8.12 0.15
C GLY A 103 10.66 -7.57 -1.10
N ILE A 104 9.38 -7.89 -1.30
CA ILE A 104 8.56 -7.26 -2.35
C ILE A 104 8.44 -5.77 -2.10
N ILE A 105 8.27 -5.34 -0.84
CA ILE A 105 8.41 -3.94 -0.46
C ILE A 105 9.61 -3.82 0.47
N VAL A 106 10.53 -2.92 0.12
CA VAL A 106 11.63 -2.49 0.97
C VAL A 106 11.47 -1.00 1.23
N LEU A 107 11.15 -0.61 2.45
CA LEU A 107 10.96 0.77 2.88
C LEU A 107 12.20 1.27 3.62
N SER A 108 12.85 2.30 3.08
CA SER A 108 13.92 3.03 3.74
C SER A 108 13.35 4.21 4.52
N VAL A 109 13.67 4.28 5.81
CA VAL A 109 13.29 5.36 6.73
C VAL A 109 14.57 6.09 7.14
N THR A 110 14.81 7.26 6.57
CA THR A 110 15.99 8.08 6.88
C THR A 110 15.59 9.29 7.72
N ARG A 111 16.41 9.65 8.71
CA ARG A 111 16.10 10.83 9.52
C ARG A 111 16.34 12.14 8.76
N ALA A 112 15.37 13.06 8.83
CA ALA A 112 15.41 14.34 8.11
C ALA A 112 15.10 15.57 9.02
N GLY A 113 15.46 15.50 10.30
CA GLY A 113 15.20 16.56 11.30
C GLY A 113 14.82 15.96 12.66
N ASP A 114 14.26 16.77 13.57
CA ASP A 114 13.78 16.32 14.90
C ASP A 114 12.32 15.83 14.89
N ASP A 115 11.58 16.06 13.82
CA ASP A 115 10.16 15.71 13.68
C ASP A 115 9.81 15.26 12.25
N ARG A 116 10.82 15.03 11.40
CA ARG A 116 10.64 14.63 10.00
C ARG A 116 11.48 13.43 9.56
N VAL A 117 10.91 12.58 8.72
CA VAL A 117 11.59 11.43 8.12
C VAL A 117 11.52 11.52 6.60
N SER A 118 12.60 11.14 5.93
CA SER A 118 12.60 10.88 4.50
C SER A 118 12.27 9.43 4.29
N LEU A 119 11.21 9.17 3.51
CA LEU A 119 10.81 7.82 3.14
C LEU A 119 11.12 7.57 1.67
N SER A 120 11.60 6.38 1.36
CA SER A 120 11.65 5.84 0.01
C SER A 120 11.34 4.36 0.04
N ALA A 121 10.78 3.85 -1.04
CA ALA A 121 10.39 2.46 -1.13
C ALA A 121 10.87 1.86 -2.45
N ARG A 122 11.40 0.64 -2.39
CA ARG A 122 11.61 -0.21 -3.55
C ARG A 122 10.50 -1.25 -3.58
N VAL A 123 9.77 -1.30 -4.69
CA VAL A 123 8.66 -2.22 -4.90
C VAL A 123 9.00 -3.18 -6.04
N VAL A 124 9.05 -4.48 -5.75
CA VAL A 124 9.40 -5.53 -6.70
C VAL A 124 8.19 -6.43 -6.93
N PRO A 125 7.48 -6.30 -8.07
CA PRO A 125 6.33 -7.15 -8.35
C PRO A 125 6.70 -8.64 -8.33
N PRO A 126 5.84 -9.53 -7.80
CA PRO A 126 6.06 -10.97 -7.89
C PRO A 126 6.08 -11.41 -9.37
N ALA A 127 6.88 -12.43 -9.68
CA ALA A 127 7.00 -12.93 -11.04
C ALA A 127 5.63 -13.37 -11.60
N GLY A 128 5.27 -12.87 -12.79
CA GLY A 128 3.99 -13.21 -13.41
C GLY A 128 2.78 -12.41 -12.94
N SER A 129 2.97 -11.42 -12.05
CA SER A 129 1.92 -10.46 -11.65
C SER A 129 1.81 -9.27 -12.63
N GLU A 130 2.51 -9.36 -13.76
CA GLU A 130 2.66 -8.30 -14.74
C GLU A 130 1.47 -8.32 -15.71
N GLU A 131 0.73 -7.22 -15.80
CA GLU A 131 -0.23 -7.06 -16.89
C GLU A 131 0.49 -7.01 -18.25
N PRO A 132 -0.06 -7.61 -19.32
CA PRO A 132 0.56 -7.63 -20.63
C PRO A 132 0.72 -6.20 -21.18
N GLY A 133 1.96 -5.74 -21.27
CA GLY A 133 2.32 -4.38 -21.72
C GLY A 133 2.78 -3.44 -20.59
N SER A 134 2.72 -3.88 -19.33
CA SER A 134 3.27 -3.16 -18.19
C SER A 134 4.79 -3.32 -18.11
N GLN A 135 5.44 -2.27 -17.62
CA GLN A 135 6.89 -2.20 -17.50
C GLN A 135 7.35 -3.16 -16.40
N THR A 136 8.34 -3.99 -16.72
CA THR A 136 8.74 -5.13 -15.88
C THR A 136 9.94 -4.75 -15.00
N GLY A 137 9.91 -5.13 -13.72
CA GLY A 137 11.01 -4.93 -12.77
C GLY A 137 10.73 -3.94 -11.63
N PRO A 138 11.73 -3.75 -10.74
CA PRO A 138 11.60 -2.93 -9.53
C PRO A 138 11.20 -1.48 -9.83
N LEU A 139 10.37 -0.92 -8.95
CA LEU A 139 9.98 0.48 -8.94
C LEU A 139 10.54 1.15 -7.67
N ASP A 140 11.45 2.09 -7.84
CA ASP A 140 11.97 2.92 -6.75
C ASP A 140 11.11 4.20 -6.63
N VAL A 141 10.50 4.40 -5.47
CA VAL A 141 9.57 5.49 -5.16
C VAL A 141 10.15 6.35 -4.04
N GLU A 142 10.49 7.60 -4.37
CA GLU A 142 10.94 8.59 -3.39
C GLU A 142 9.72 9.33 -2.83
N LEU A 143 9.25 8.92 -1.64
CA LEU A 143 8.07 9.50 -0.99
C LEU A 143 8.35 10.88 -0.37
N GLY A 144 9.64 11.25 -0.29
CA GLY A 144 10.09 12.54 0.19
C GLY A 144 10.07 12.64 1.72
N THR A 145 10.10 13.87 2.22
CA THR A 145 10.22 14.15 3.65
C THR A 145 8.86 14.44 4.28
N LEU A 146 8.41 13.58 5.17
CA LEU A 146 7.10 13.64 5.83
C LEU A 146 7.25 13.96 7.33
N ALA A 147 6.19 14.47 7.96
CA ALA A 147 6.18 14.66 9.40
C ALA A 147 6.02 13.31 10.12
N VAL A 148 6.86 13.03 11.11
CA VAL A 148 6.81 11.78 11.89
C VAL A 148 5.44 11.58 12.53
N ALA A 149 4.82 12.66 13.01
CA ALA A 149 3.51 12.60 13.65
C ALA A 149 2.41 12.12 12.69
N GLU A 150 2.40 12.61 11.45
CA GLU A 150 1.40 12.26 10.43
C GLU A 150 1.56 10.81 9.98
N VAL A 151 2.80 10.40 9.65
CA VAL A 151 3.07 9.01 9.28
C VAL A 151 2.70 8.07 10.43
N ARG A 152 3.06 8.42 11.67
CA ARG A 152 2.72 7.61 12.84
C ARG A 152 1.22 7.47 13.04
N GLU A 153 0.45 8.53 12.85
CA GLU A 153 -1.02 8.49 12.97
C GLU A 153 -1.61 7.47 11.99
N HIS A 154 -1.22 7.54 10.71
CA HIS A 154 -1.67 6.59 9.70
C HIS A 154 -1.25 5.16 10.02
N VAL A 155 -0.01 4.93 10.48
CA VAL A 155 0.47 3.58 10.83
C VAL A 155 -0.26 3.01 12.05
N VAL A 156 -0.59 3.83 13.05
CA VAL A 156 -1.37 3.40 14.22
C VAL A 156 -2.81 3.03 13.81
N GLU A 157 -3.43 3.80 12.92
CA GLU A 157 -4.76 3.47 12.41
C GLU A 157 -4.74 2.15 11.63
N PHE A 158 -3.75 2.00 10.74
CA PHE A 158 -3.53 0.77 9.99
C PHE A 158 -3.31 -0.44 10.92
N HIS A 159 -2.41 -0.33 11.90
CA HIS A 159 -2.11 -1.42 12.85
C HIS A 159 -3.36 -1.90 13.58
N ARG A 160 -4.23 -0.98 14.01
CA ARG A 160 -5.52 -1.33 14.63
C ARG A 160 -6.51 -2.02 13.70
N SER A 161 -6.39 -1.81 12.39
CA SER A 161 -7.28 -2.41 11.40
C SER A 161 -6.90 -3.86 11.05
N VAL A 162 -5.64 -4.24 11.29
CA VAL A 162 -5.11 -5.59 11.01
C VAL A 162 -4.94 -6.46 12.26
N ALA A 163 -5.00 -5.87 13.46
CA ALA A 163 -4.79 -6.55 14.75
C ALA A 163 -6.07 -7.09 15.42
#